data_AF-A0A4Y3TMB3-F1
#
_entry.id   AF-A0A4Y3TMB3-F1
#
_cell.length_a   1.000
_cell.length_b   1.000
_cell.length_c   1.000
_cell.angle_alpha   90.00
_cell.angle_beta   90.00
_cell.angle_gamma   90.00
#
_symmetry.space_group_name_H-M   'P 1'
#
loop_
_entity.id
_entity.type
_entity.pdbx_description
1 polymer ?
#
loop_
_entity_poly.entity_id
_entity_poly.type
_entity_poly.pdbx_seq_one_letter_code
_entity_poly.pdbx_strand_id
1 'polypeptide(L)'
;MVEKVVTPKRRSRKSTPVTPLDIFTRVMLGDETITDRQFDAAKVAAPYLHPKLAGLSMNAVVRRGVEEFSDDELSTLAQTGPASGPD
;
A
#
# COMPACT_ATOMS: atom_id res chain seq x y z
N MET A 1 -40.37 9.86 -31.83
CA MET A 1 -40.06 9.48 -30.44
C MET A 1 -38.86 8.55 -30.49
N VAL A 2 -37.73 8.90 -29.90
CA VAL A 2 -36.54 8.02 -29.85
C VAL A 2 -36.24 7.77 -28.37
N GLU A 3 -36.53 6.56 -27.92
CA GLU A 3 -36.30 6.11 -26.55
C GLU A 3 -34.80 5.94 -26.31
N LYS A 4 -34.28 6.67 -25.32
CA LYS A 4 -32.88 6.62 -24.92
C LYS A 4 -32.71 5.45 -23.95
N VAL A 5 -32.21 4.32 -24.43
CA VAL A 5 -31.88 3.16 -23.59
C VAL A 5 -30.74 3.55 -22.65
N VAL A 6 -31.05 3.78 -21.38
CA VAL A 6 -30.06 4.02 -20.32
C VAL A 6 -29.59 2.67 -19.81
N THR A 7 -28.39 2.26 -20.19
CA THR A 7 -27.74 1.08 -19.61
C THR A 7 -27.29 1.36 -18.17
N PRO A 8 -27.49 0.42 -17.23
CA PRO A 8 -27.16 0.65 -15.83
C PRO A 8 -25.64 0.68 -15.62
N LYS A 9 -25.17 1.78 -15.02
CA LYS A 9 -23.78 2.04 -14.65
C LYS A 9 -23.32 0.99 -13.62
N ARG A 10 -22.42 0.09 -14.02
CA ARG A 10 -21.83 -0.94 -13.13
C ARG A 10 -21.17 -0.25 -11.93
N ARG A 11 -21.73 -0.48 -10.74
CA ARG A 11 -21.21 -0.01 -9.46
C ARG A 11 -19.85 -0.67 -9.22
N SER A 12 -18.76 0.08 -9.24
CA SER A 12 -17.44 -0.49 -8.93
C SER A 12 -17.42 -0.89 -7.45
N ARG A 13 -17.09 -2.16 -7.19
CA ARG A 13 -16.68 -2.59 -5.86
C ARG A 13 -15.36 -1.86 -5.58
N LYS A 14 -15.30 -1.11 -4.48
CA LYS A 14 -14.05 -0.52 -3.99
C LYS A 14 -13.15 -1.65 -3.47
N SER A 15 -12.59 -2.44 -4.36
CA SER A 15 -11.36 -3.17 -4.04
C SER A 15 -10.29 -2.11 -3.88
N THR A 16 -9.51 -2.18 -2.80
CA THR A 16 -8.30 -1.37 -2.68
C THR A 16 -7.47 -1.57 -3.97
N PRO A 17 -7.10 -0.50 -4.67
CA PRO A 17 -6.35 -0.63 -5.91
C PRO A 17 -5.01 -1.28 -5.58
N VAL A 18 -4.65 -2.35 -6.28
CA VAL A 18 -3.34 -3.00 -6.13
C VAL A 18 -2.28 -2.01 -6.57
N THR A 19 -1.43 -1.60 -5.64
CA THR A 19 -0.35 -0.67 -5.93
C THR A 19 0.92 -1.43 -6.34
N PRO A 20 1.85 -0.80 -7.06
CA PRO A 20 3.16 -1.38 -7.31
C PRO A 20 3.91 -1.76 -6.02
N LEU A 21 3.72 -0.98 -4.94
CA LEU A 21 4.35 -1.25 -3.64
C LEU A 21 3.80 -2.53 -3.01
N ASP A 22 2.49 -2.80 -3.12
CA ASP A 22 1.88 -4.04 -2.61
C ASP A 22 2.43 -5.29 -3.31
N ILE A 23 2.75 -5.17 -4.61
CA ILE A 23 3.36 -6.26 -5.37
C ILE A 23 4.79 -6.50 -4.88
N PHE A 24 5.57 -5.44 -4.66
CA PHE A 24 6.95 -5.58 -4.17
C PHE A 24 7.03 -6.15 -2.75
N THR A 25 6.19 -5.68 -1.83
CA THR A 25 6.19 -6.16 -0.45
C THR A 25 5.82 -7.62 -0.36
N ARG A 26 4.82 -8.07 -1.15
CA ARG A 26 4.45 -9.50 -1.21
C ARG A 26 5.59 -10.38 -1.73
N VAL A 27 6.27 -9.97 -2.80
CA VAL A 27 7.46 -10.69 -3.30
C VAL A 27 8.56 -10.75 -2.24
N MET A 28 8.83 -9.66 -1.52
CA MET A 28 9.82 -9.64 -0.42
C MET A 28 9.43 -10.53 0.77
N LEU A 29 8.14 -10.76 1.00
CA LEU A 29 7.62 -11.68 2.01
C LEU A 29 7.61 -13.14 1.54
N GLY A 30 8.10 -13.43 0.32
CA GLY A 30 8.17 -14.78 -0.25
C GLY A 30 6.88 -15.27 -0.91
N ASP A 31 5.99 -14.36 -1.34
CA ASP A 31 4.79 -14.72 -2.10
C ASP A 31 5.14 -15.13 -3.54
N GLU A 32 5.19 -16.45 -3.78
CA GLU A 32 5.46 -17.05 -5.09
C GLU A 32 4.27 -17.00 -6.06
N THR A 33 3.11 -16.50 -5.63
CA THR A 33 1.93 -16.38 -6.50
C THR A 33 2.02 -15.18 -7.46
N ILE A 34 2.95 -14.25 -7.19
CA ILE A 34 3.22 -13.10 -8.05
C ILE A 34 4.06 -13.56 -9.24
N THR A 35 3.52 -13.41 -10.44
CA THR A 35 4.21 -13.77 -11.68
C THR A 35 5.27 -12.73 -12.06
N ASP A 36 6.31 -13.17 -12.78
CA ASP A 36 7.35 -12.29 -13.33
C ASP A 36 6.76 -11.12 -14.14
N ARG A 37 5.70 -11.38 -14.93
CA ARG A 37 5.01 -10.36 -15.72
C ARG A 37 4.34 -9.30 -14.84
N GLN A 38 3.77 -9.68 -13.69
CA GLN A 38 3.16 -8.74 -12.75
C GLN A 38 4.23 -7.92 -12.03
N PHE A 39 5.35 -8.55 -11.67
CA PHE A 39 6.49 -7.86 -11.10
C PHE A 39 7.12 -6.85 -12.07
N ASP A 40 7.35 -7.24 -13.32
CA ASP A 40 7.86 -6.35 -14.37
C ASP A 40 6.87 -5.21 -14.66
N ALA A 41 5.58 -5.51 -14.72
CA ALA A 41 4.55 -4.48 -14.87
C ALA A 41 4.55 -3.52 -13.68
N ALA A 42 4.69 -4.00 -12.44
CA ALA A 42 4.80 -3.16 -11.25
C ALA A 42 6.06 -2.28 -11.29
N LYS A 43 7.20 -2.84 -11.73
CA LYS A 43 8.47 -2.14 -11.92
C LYS A 43 8.37 -1.02 -12.95
N VAL A 44 7.72 -1.26 -14.08
CA VAL A 44 7.49 -0.26 -15.13
C VAL A 44 6.42 0.75 -14.72
N ALA A 45 5.35 0.29 -14.08
CA ALA A 45 4.22 1.11 -13.66
C ALA A 45 4.50 1.93 -12.40
N ALA A 46 5.57 1.65 -11.67
CA ALA A 46 6.12 2.55 -10.66
C ALA A 46 6.80 3.71 -11.40
N PRO A 47 6.14 4.87 -11.60
CA PRO A 47 6.72 6.02 -12.27
C PRO A 47 7.53 6.77 -11.21
N TYR A 48 8.57 6.12 -10.69
CA TYR A 48 9.40 6.50 -9.55
C TYR A 48 8.60 6.68 -8.23
N LEU A 49 9.20 6.44 -7.07
CA LEU A 49 8.77 7.15 -5.86
C LEU A 49 8.99 8.64 -6.19
N HIS A 50 7.97 9.33 -6.70
CA HIS A 50 8.12 10.65 -7.27
C HIS A 50 8.71 11.60 -6.20
N PRO A 51 9.66 12.50 -6.49
CA PRO A 51 10.24 13.41 -5.47
C PRO A 51 9.17 14.25 -4.73
N LYS A 52 8.03 14.51 -5.38
CA LYS A 52 6.85 15.16 -4.76
C LYS A 52 6.06 14.26 -3.80
N LEU A 53 6.22 12.94 -3.89
CA LEU A 53 5.72 11.96 -2.90
C LEU A 53 6.77 11.67 -1.82
N ALA A 54 8.08 11.79 -2.11
CA ALA A 54 9.12 11.84 -1.07
C ALA A 54 8.96 13.06 -0.15
N GLY A 55 8.28 14.11 -0.63
CA GLY A 55 7.84 15.27 0.14
C GLY A 55 6.38 15.22 0.63
N LEU A 56 5.65 14.11 0.45
CA LEU A 56 4.39 13.94 1.19
C LEU A 56 4.76 13.87 2.67
N SER A 57 4.38 14.88 3.44
CA SER A 57 4.42 14.79 4.89
C SER A 57 3.60 13.57 5.28
N MET A 58 4.27 12.58 5.87
CA MET A 58 3.56 11.54 6.59
C MET A 58 2.80 12.29 7.70
N ASN A 59 1.49 12.51 7.50
CA ASN A 59 0.61 13.07 8.52
C ASN A 59 0.33 12.00 9.60
N ALA A 60 1.37 11.27 10.00
CA ALA A 60 1.35 10.48 11.21
C ALA A 60 1.55 11.48 12.36
N VAL A 61 0.54 11.59 13.21
CA VAL A 61 0.76 12.19 14.52
C VAL A 61 1.72 11.25 15.25
N VAL A 62 2.99 11.63 15.32
CA VAL A 62 3.98 10.93 16.16
C VAL A 62 3.53 11.15 17.60
N ARG A 63 2.82 10.16 18.15
CA ARG A 63 2.29 10.22 19.52
C ARG A 63 3.39 10.09 20.57
N ARG A 64 4.53 9.53 20.20
CA ARG A 64 5.66 9.22 21.07
C ARG A 64 6.96 9.19 20.26
N GLY A 65 8.00 9.90 20.70
CA GLY A 65 9.32 9.86 20.07
C GLY A 65 10.04 8.53 20.33
N VAL A 66 11.04 8.19 19.50
CA VAL A 66 11.82 6.94 19.64
C VAL A 66 12.52 6.87 21.00
N GLU A 67 13.03 8.01 21.49
CA GLU A 67 13.72 8.12 22.79
C GLU A 67 12.82 7.87 24.00
N GLU A 68 11.50 7.84 23.81
CA GLU A 68 10.54 7.60 24.88
C GLU A 68 10.15 6.13 25.03
N PHE A 69 10.64 5.26 24.13
CA PHE A 69 10.45 3.82 24.22
C PHE A 69 11.51 3.19 25.11
N SER A 70 11.10 2.27 25.99
CA SER A 70 12.08 1.44 26.70
C SER A 70 12.65 0.34 25.79
N ASP A 71 13.80 -0.21 26.15
CA ASP A 71 14.42 -1.32 25.41
C ASP A 71 13.47 -2.53 25.25
N ASP A 72 12.63 -2.79 26.26
CA ASP A 72 11.63 -3.85 26.21
C ASP A 72 10.51 -3.55 25.18
N GLU A 73 10.06 -2.29 25.11
CA GLU A 73 9.07 -1.86 24.13
C GLU A 73 9.65 -1.89 22.70
N LEU A 74 10.91 -1.49 22.54
CA LEU A 74 11.64 -1.55 21.27
C LEU A 74 11.84 -2.99 20.79
N SER A 75 12.19 -3.90 21.70
CA SER A 75 12.30 -5.34 21.43
C SER A 75 10.96 -5.93 20.96
N THR A 76 9.86 -5.51 21.58
CA THR A 76 8.51 -5.93 21.21
C THR A 76 8.14 -5.42 19.81
N LEU A 77 8.40 -4.15 19.51
CA LEU A 77 8.17 -3.54 18.20
C LEU A 77 8.94 -4.27 17.08
N ALA A 78 10.20 -4.61 17.33
CA ALA A 78 11.04 -5.35 16.39
C ALA A 78 10.48 -6.75 16.08
N GLN A 79 9.83 -7.39 17.06
CA GLN A 79 9.20 -8.70 16.90
C GLN A 79 7.82 -8.62 16.21
N THR A 80 7.09 -7.50 16.37
CA THR A 80 5.71 -7.39 15.87
C THR A 80 5.57 -6.98 14.40
N GLY A 81 6.63 -6.51 13.73
CA GLY A 81 6.55 -5.99 12.35
C GLY A 81 5.53 -4.85 12.20
N PRO A 82 5.35 -4.24 11.00
CA PRO A 82 4.38 -3.16 10.83
C PRO A 82 2.96 -3.72 11.06
N ALA A 83 2.41 -3.47 12.24
CA ALA A 83 1.04 -3.78 12.58
C ALA A 83 0.13 -3.10 11.55
N SER A 84 -0.55 -3.91 10.73
CA SER A 84 -1.63 -3.46 9.86
C SER A 84 -2.68 -2.76 10.72
N GLY A 85 -2.75 -1.43 10.65
CA GLY A 85 -3.77 -0.66 11.34
C GLY A 85 -5.18 -1.00 10.81
N PRO A 86 -6.22 -0.94 11.65
CA PRO A 86 -7.61 -1.07 11.20
C PRO A 86 -8.06 0.19 10.47
N ASP A 87 -8.92 0.00 9.46
CA ASP A 87 -9.60 0.99 8.60
C ASP A 87 -10.16 2.23 9.33
#